data_AF-A0A834T0K0-F1
#
_entry.id   AF-A0A834T0K0-F1
#
_cell.length_a   1.000
_cell.length_b   1.000
_cell.length_c   1.000
_cell.angle_alpha   90.00
_cell.angle_beta   90.00
_cell.angle_gamma   90.00
#
_symmetry.space_group_name_H-M   'P 1'
#
loop_
_entity.id
_entity.type
_entity.pdbx_description
1 polymer ?
#
loop_
_entity_poly.entity_id
_entity_poly.type
_entity_poly.pdbx_seq_one_letter_code
_entity_poly.pdbx_strand_id
1 'polypeptide(L)'
;MTCNPSWDEIRNSLLPGQLPQDRPDLLSRVFHAKFEEFKDDIFNKGVLEEVVAYAYVIEFQKRGLPHAHMLLILGDDDKLNSPDVYDQIVKAEIPLQSDQPELYTSVLKHMIHGQCGTINPRSPCMQKGKCKRHFPKPFVPYTVQGNDCYPLYQRRDMGQVPLGRGRNVCVDNSWVVPYNPWLLLKYNCHINVEICSSVKSVKYLYKYIHKGPDRVNMMLCPESNIDEVKQYARWVCAPEALWRIYNFSRSRIYLAVERLQIHMPNMQRVQFNEDQSVSEILGVMELWNEFHHFMMEDYPSSSNVNNGRNSTFFVDGPEGTGKTFLYRALLSSVKKKGMIALATTSSGIAGTILPGGRTAHSRFKISLLVDASTTCSISKNSDLAELIRRSTIIIWDEAPMTHRYVFESVDRTFRDNTGVDSPFGGKIVILRGDFRLIIPVIPNGSKA
;
A
#
# COMPACT_ATOMS: atom_id res chain seq x y z
N MET A 1 10.57 -0.28 -11.67
CA MET A 1 11.68 0.63 -12.05
C MET A 1 12.62 0.79 -10.87
N THR A 2 13.93 0.67 -11.07
CA THR A 2 14.94 0.87 -10.02
C THR A 2 15.79 2.09 -10.35
N CYS A 3 16.06 2.95 -9.37
CA CYS A 3 16.91 4.12 -9.55
C CYS A 3 18.29 3.72 -10.09
N ASN A 4 18.79 4.47 -11.08
CA ASN A 4 20.12 4.29 -11.64
C ASN A 4 21.05 5.41 -11.15
N PRO A 5 22.09 5.12 -10.33
CA PRO A 5 23.02 6.14 -9.84
C PRO A 5 23.88 6.77 -10.94
N SER A 6 23.86 6.17 -12.12
CA SER A 6 24.63 6.62 -13.28
C SER A 6 23.86 7.56 -14.21
N TRP A 7 22.67 8.02 -13.83
CA TRP A 7 21.98 9.07 -14.57
C TRP A 7 22.78 10.37 -14.53
N ASP A 8 22.77 11.10 -15.64
CA ASP A 8 23.57 12.30 -15.82
C ASP A 8 23.14 13.41 -14.87
N GLU A 9 21.85 13.49 -14.54
CA GLU A 9 21.31 14.44 -13.55
C GLU A 9 21.92 14.22 -12.16
N ILE A 10 22.26 12.97 -11.82
CA ILE A 10 22.98 12.65 -10.57
C ILE A 10 24.46 12.97 -10.76
N ARG A 11 25.11 12.39 -11.77
CA ARG A 11 26.56 12.48 -11.97
C ARG A 11 27.06 13.91 -12.12
N ASN A 12 26.35 14.74 -12.89
CA ASN A 12 26.72 16.14 -13.13
C ASN A 12 26.51 17.02 -11.89
N SER A 13 25.75 16.54 -10.90
CA SER A 13 25.46 17.23 -9.64
C SER A 13 26.37 16.80 -8.48
N LEU A 14 27.30 15.86 -8.72
CA LEU A 14 28.27 15.41 -7.71
C LEU A 14 29.48 16.35 -7.65
N LEU A 15 29.91 16.68 -6.44
CA LEU A 15 31.19 17.37 -6.23
C LEU A 15 32.37 16.40 -6.43
N PRO A 16 33.59 16.90 -6.71
CA PRO A 16 34.78 16.06 -6.82
C PRO A 16 34.94 15.13 -5.61
N GLY A 17 35.10 13.83 -5.89
CA GLY A 17 35.25 12.79 -4.86
C GLY A 17 33.95 12.25 -4.26
N GLN A 18 32.78 12.84 -4.56
CA GLN A 18 31.50 12.30 -4.09
C GLN A 18 31.05 11.11 -4.94
N LEU A 19 30.53 10.09 -4.27
CA LEU A 19 29.79 9.00 -4.89
C LEU A 19 28.28 9.30 -4.84
N PRO A 20 27.47 8.74 -5.75
CA PRO A 20 26.01 8.87 -5.68
C PRO A 20 25.40 8.48 -4.33
N GLN A 21 26.02 7.51 -3.64
CA GLN A 21 25.58 7.01 -2.34
C GLN A 21 25.72 8.07 -1.23
N ASP A 22 26.65 9.01 -1.40
CA ASP A 22 26.88 10.12 -0.47
C ASP A 22 25.84 11.24 -0.62
N ARG A 23 25.04 11.18 -1.70
CA ARG A 23 24.00 12.18 -2.04
C ARG A 23 22.61 11.53 -2.14
N PRO A 24 22.07 11.00 -1.03
CA PRO A 24 20.74 10.38 -1.00
C PRO A 24 19.61 11.37 -1.33
N ASP A 25 19.86 12.67 -1.21
CA ASP A 25 18.97 13.75 -1.65
C ASP A 25 18.81 13.76 -3.17
N LEU A 26 19.92 13.69 -3.92
CA LEU A 26 19.91 13.61 -5.38
C LEU A 26 19.26 12.30 -5.85
N LEU A 27 19.63 11.17 -5.23
CA LEU A 27 19.04 9.87 -5.57
C LEU A 27 17.52 9.87 -5.43
N SER A 28 17.00 10.47 -4.37
CA SER A 28 15.55 10.52 -4.09
C SER A 28 14.83 11.48 -5.04
N ARG A 29 15.37 12.69 -5.25
CA ARG A 29 14.76 13.73 -6.10
C ARG A 29 14.77 13.34 -7.58
N VAL A 30 15.90 12.87 -8.08
CA VAL A 30 16.03 12.46 -9.49
C VAL A 30 15.15 11.24 -9.76
N PHE A 31 15.16 10.24 -8.87
CA PHE A 31 14.26 9.10 -9.02
C PHE A 31 12.78 9.50 -9.00
N HIS A 32 12.37 10.39 -8.09
CA HIS A 32 11.01 10.91 -8.06
C HIS A 32 10.65 11.60 -9.37
N ALA A 33 11.49 12.52 -9.87
CA ALA A 33 11.25 13.21 -11.13
C ALA A 33 11.12 12.25 -12.32
N LYS A 34 12.04 11.28 -12.44
CA LYS A 34 11.98 10.23 -13.47
C LYS A 34 10.74 9.36 -13.33
N PHE A 35 10.29 9.07 -12.10
CA PHE A 35 9.10 8.27 -11.86
C PHE A 35 7.80 9.04 -12.16
N GLU A 36 7.76 10.36 -11.93
CA GLU A 36 6.65 11.20 -12.38
C GLU A 36 6.57 11.24 -13.91
N GLU A 37 7.71 11.40 -14.60
CA GLU A 37 7.77 11.30 -16.05
C GLU A 37 7.34 9.91 -16.55
N PHE A 38 7.76 8.85 -15.86
CA PHE A 38 7.37 7.46 -16.19
C PHE A 38 5.86 7.24 -16.09
N LYS A 39 5.22 7.84 -15.09
CA LYS A 39 3.76 7.81 -14.98
C LYS A 39 3.10 8.61 -16.10
N ASP A 40 3.61 9.79 -16.43
CA ASP A 40 3.07 10.60 -17.53
C ASP A 40 3.14 9.85 -18.88
N ASP A 41 4.27 9.20 -19.16
CA ASP A 41 4.44 8.39 -20.36
C ASP A 41 3.47 7.21 -20.43
N ILE A 42 3.24 6.53 -19.31
CA ILE A 42 2.35 5.37 -19.25
C ILE A 42 0.88 5.81 -19.33
N PHE A 43 0.49 6.85 -18.59
CA PHE A 43 -0.92 7.20 -18.42
C PHE A 43 -1.43 8.16 -19.48
N ASN A 44 -0.58 9.09 -19.96
CA ASN A 44 -1.00 10.15 -20.86
C ASN A 44 -0.49 9.95 -22.28
N LYS A 45 0.61 9.20 -22.47
CA LYS A 45 1.20 8.95 -23.79
C LYS A 45 0.98 7.53 -24.32
N GLY A 46 0.29 6.67 -23.57
CA GLY A 46 -0.13 5.34 -24.04
C GLY A 46 1.03 4.39 -24.36
N VAL A 47 2.19 4.54 -23.72
CA VAL A 47 3.39 3.72 -24.02
C VAL A 47 3.16 2.21 -23.83
N LEU A 48 2.22 1.84 -22.96
CA LEU A 48 1.84 0.45 -22.67
C LEU A 48 0.34 0.22 -22.94
N GLU A 49 -0.25 0.97 -23.86
CA GLU A 49 -1.71 1.07 -24.11
C GLU A 49 -2.49 1.88 -23.05
N GLU A 50 -3.82 1.95 -23.18
CA GLU A 50 -4.69 2.72 -22.28
C GLU A 50 -4.75 2.07 -20.89
N VAL A 51 -4.31 2.81 -19.87
CA VAL A 51 -4.37 2.39 -18.47
C VAL A 51 -5.60 2.98 -17.78
N VAL A 52 -6.56 2.12 -17.43
CA VAL A 52 -7.79 2.54 -16.73
C VAL A 52 -7.65 2.51 -15.21
N ALA A 53 -6.75 1.69 -14.67
CA ALA A 53 -6.47 1.63 -13.24
C ALA A 53 -5.02 1.27 -12.95
N TYR A 54 -4.51 1.71 -11.81
CA TYR A 54 -3.15 1.40 -11.40
C TYR A 54 -2.96 1.41 -9.89
N ALA A 55 -1.92 0.73 -9.44
CA ALA A 55 -1.41 0.88 -8.09
C ALA A 55 0.12 0.89 -8.12
N TYR A 56 0.74 1.66 -7.25
CA TYR A 56 2.19 1.61 -7.09
C TYR A 56 2.61 1.72 -5.64
N VAL A 57 3.81 1.22 -5.36
CA VAL A 57 4.53 1.41 -4.11
C VAL A 57 6.01 1.67 -4.38
N ILE A 58 6.58 2.62 -3.65
CA ILE A 58 8.01 2.91 -3.61
C ILE A 58 8.58 2.21 -2.38
N GLU A 59 9.54 1.33 -2.61
CA GLU A 59 10.24 0.60 -1.57
C GLU A 59 11.73 1.00 -1.57
N PHE A 60 12.34 0.92 -0.40
CA PHE A 60 13.73 1.26 -0.16
C PHE A 60 14.38 0.08 0.54
N GLN A 61 15.22 -0.68 -0.17
CA GLN A 61 15.89 -1.84 0.43
C GLN A 61 16.98 -1.35 1.40
N LYS A 62 17.36 -2.17 2.40
CA LYS A 62 18.30 -1.82 3.49
C LYS A 62 19.59 -1.07 3.08
N ARG A 63 20.09 -1.28 1.86
CA ARG A 63 21.22 -0.53 1.24
C ARG A 63 20.91 -0.09 -0.21
N GLY A 64 19.65 -0.26 -0.63
CA GLY A 64 19.24 -0.18 -2.02
C GLY A 64 18.71 1.19 -2.39
N LEU A 65 18.90 1.50 -3.66
CA LEU A 65 18.35 2.70 -4.28
C LEU A 65 16.82 2.62 -4.30
N PRO A 66 16.11 3.75 -4.35
CA PRO A 66 14.66 3.75 -4.47
C PRO A 66 14.19 2.87 -5.64
N HIS A 67 13.15 2.07 -5.41
CA HIS A 67 12.57 1.23 -6.46
C HIS A 67 11.04 1.27 -6.41
N ALA A 68 10.43 1.37 -7.58
CA ALA A 68 9.00 1.40 -7.77
C ALA A 68 8.50 0.03 -8.23
N HIS A 69 7.51 -0.49 -7.52
CA HIS A 69 6.63 -1.56 -7.97
C HIS A 69 5.30 -0.94 -8.41
N MET A 70 4.84 -1.31 -9.61
CA MET A 70 3.62 -0.75 -10.19
C MET A 70 2.83 -1.87 -10.86
N LEU A 71 1.53 -1.87 -10.63
CA LEU A 71 0.56 -2.70 -11.33
C LEU A 71 -0.31 -1.77 -12.19
N LEU A 72 -0.51 -2.16 -13.44
CA LEU A 72 -1.37 -1.47 -14.40
C LEU A 72 -2.52 -2.41 -14.76
N ILE A 73 -3.71 -1.84 -14.92
CA ILE A 73 -4.89 -2.50 -15.44
C ILE A 73 -5.24 -1.74 -16.72
N LEU A 74 -5.16 -2.43 -17.85
CA LEU A 74 -5.44 -1.86 -19.17
C LEU A 74 -6.95 -1.86 -19.44
N GLY A 75 -7.38 -0.97 -20.33
CA GLY A 75 -8.76 -0.92 -20.85
C GLY A 75 -9.16 -2.24 -21.51
N ASP A 76 -10.48 -2.48 -21.62
CA ASP A 76 -10.99 -3.73 -22.18
C ASP A 76 -10.57 -3.97 -23.63
N ASP A 77 -10.53 -2.89 -24.43
CA ASP A 77 -10.11 -2.92 -25.83
C ASP A 77 -8.59 -3.17 -25.98
N ASP A 78 -7.81 -2.78 -24.97
CA ASP A 78 -6.35 -2.92 -24.93
C ASP A 78 -5.88 -4.12 -24.10
N LYS A 79 -6.80 -5.02 -23.76
CA LYS A 79 -6.43 -6.25 -23.04
C LYS A 79 -5.51 -7.11 -23.90
N LEU A 80 -4.35 -7.40 -23.33
CA LEU A 80 -3.37 -8.28 -23.94
C LEU A 80 -3.90 -9.73 -23.86
N ASN A 81 -4.49 -10.21 -24.95
CA ASN A 81 -5.19 -11.50 -25.00
C ASN A 81 -4.46 -12.58 -25.80
N SER A 82 -3.34 -12.27 -26.46
CA SER A 82 -2.56 -13.23 -27.25
C SER A 82 -1.05 -13.08 -27.04
N PRO A 83 -0.27 -14.17 -27.20
CA PRO A 83 1.19 -14.12 -27.19
C PRO A 83 1.80 -13.13 -28.18
N ASP A 84 1.20 -12.97 -29.37
CA ASP A 84 1.73 -12.04 -30.38
C ASP A 84 1.66 -10.59 -29.90
N VAL A 85 0.59 -10.23 -29.18
CA VAL A 85 0.44 -8.91 -28.55
C VAL A 85 1.40 -8.76 -27.37
N TYR A 86 1.73 -9.86 -26.66
CA TYR A 86 2.72 -9.82 -25.58
C TYR A 86 4.09 -9.42 -26.09
N ASP A 87 4.51 -10.00 -27.21
CA ASP A 87 5.84 -9.78 -27.79
C ASP A 87 6.01 -8.37 -28.40
N GLN A 88 4.91 -7.66 -28.66
CA GLN A 88 4.93 -6.26 -29.07
C GLN A 88 5.31 -5.34 -27.90
N ILE A 89 4.92 -5.69 -26.66
CA ILE A 89 5.12 -4.85 -25.47
C ILE A 89 6.34 -5.30 -24.67
N VAL A 90 6.54 -6.61 -24.51
CA VAL A 90 7.55 -7.20 -23.65
C VAL A 90 8.47 -8.11 -24.45
N LYS A 91 9.77 -7.86 -24.36
CA LYS A 91 10.82 -8.71 -24.92
C LYS A 91 11.65 -9.35 -23.81
N ALA A 92 12.17 -10.53 -24.11
CA ALA A 92 13.06 -11.28 -23.21
C ALA A 92 14.34 -11.76 -23.92
N GLU A 93 14.76 -11.05 -24.97
CA GLU A 93 15.92 -11.38 -25.80
C GLU A 93 16.93 -10.22 -25.85
N ILE A 94 18.19 -10.57 -26.10
CA ILE A 94 19.27 -9.64 -26.45
C ILE A 94 19.10 -9.32 -27.94
N PRO A 95 18.91 -8.03 -28.33
CA PRO A 95 18.78 -7.67 -29.74
C PRO A 95 20.11 -7.83 -30.47
N LEU A 96 20.09 -7.85 -31.80
CA LEU A 96 21.34 -7.89 -32.57
C LEU A 96 22.07 -6.54 -32.49
N GLN A 97 23.38 -6.58 -32.22
CA GLN A 97 24.20 -5.38 -32.09
C GLN A 97 24.27 -4.57 -33.39
N SER A 98 24.21 -5.23 -34.55
CA SER A 98 24.17 -4.59 -35.88
C SER A 98 22.91 -3.76 -36.08
N ASP A 99 21.79 -4.20 -35.53
CA ASP A 99 20.47 -3.65 -35.86
C ASP A 99 20.04 -2.62 -34.83
N GLN A 100 20.32 -2.88 -33.55
CA GLN A 100 19.89 -2.04 -32.42
C GLN A 100 21.01 -1.88 -31.39
N PRO A 101 22.10 -1.15 -31.71
CA PRO A 101 23.30 -1.06 -30.86
C PRO A 101 23.04 -0.42 -29.49
N GLU A 102 22.16 0.58 -29.42
CA GLU A 102 21.80 1.26 -28.17
C GLU A 102 20.99 0.35 -27.24
N LEU A 103 20.01 -0.37 -27.80
CA LEU A 103 19.20 -1.31 -27.05
C LEU A 103 20.04 -2.51 -26.60
N TYR A 104 20.92 -3.04 -27.46
CA TYR A 104 21.89 -4.08 -27.13
C TYR A 104 22.70 -3.70 -25.90
N THR A 105 23.28 -2.49 -25.91
CA THR A 105 24.07 -1.98 -24.79
C THR A 105 23.24 -1.83 -23.52
N SER A 106 22.00 -1.33 -23.64
CA SER A 106 21.10 -1.11 -22.51
C SER A 106 20.62 -2.42 -21.89
N VAL A 107 20.31 -3.43 -22.71
CA VAL A 107 19.91 -4.77 -22.27
C VAL A 107 21.04 -5.44 -21.53
N LEU A 108 22.25 -5.48 -22.09
CA LEU A 108 23.42 -6.06 -21.43
C LEU A 108 23.75 -5.37 -20.10
N LYS A 109 23.52 -4.06 -20.02
CA LYS A 109 23.83 -3.27 -18.82
C LYS A 109 22.80 -3.45 -17.71
N HIS A 110 21.50 -3.49 -18.05
CA HIS A 110 20.44 -3.37 -17.06
C HIS A 110 19.53 -4.59 -16.97
N MET A 111 19.38 -5.37 -18.04
CA MET A 111 18.37 -6.44 -18.15
C MET A 111 18.97 -7.84 -18.05
N ILE A 112 20.23 -8.00 -17.68
CA ILE A 112 20.82 -9.32 -17.47
C ILE A 112 20.74 -9.69 -16.00
N HIS A 113 20.08 -10.82 -15.70
CA HIS A 113 20.12 -11.39 -14.36
C HIS A 113 21.55 -11.82 -14.04
N GLY A 114 22.06 -11.43 -12.87
CA GLY A 114 23.40 -11.83 -12.43
C GLY A 114 23.53 -13.35 -12.43
N GLN A 115 24.60 -13.86 -13.05
CA GLN A 115 24.84 -15.30 -13.17
C GLN A 115 24.90 -15.97 -11.79
N CYS A 116 23.81 -16.64 -11.42
CA CYS A 116 23.64 -17.35 -10.17
C CYS A 116 23.64 -18.87 -10.41
N GLY A 117 23.22 -19.67 -9.42
CA GLY A 117 23.19 -21.11 -9.58
C GLY A 117 24.55 -21.73 -9.29
N THR A 118 24.99 -22.62 -10.16
CA THR A 118 26.31 -23.26 -10.08
C THR A 118 27.45 -22.27 -10.27
N ILE A 119 27.25 -21.24 -11.11
CA ILE A 119 28.26 -20.20 -11.40
C ILE A 119 28.54 -19.35 -10.16
N ASN A 120 27.49 -18.93 -9.45
CA ASN A 120 27.63 -18.17 -8.21
C ASN A 120 26.55 -18.57 -7.18
N PRO A 121 26.83 -19.60 -6.37
CA PRO A 121 25.92 -20.10 -5.34
C PRO A 121 25.64 -19.10 -4.22
N ARG A 122 26.49 -18.08 -4.05
CA ARG A 122 26.37 -17.03 -3.02
C ARG A 122 25.50 -15.85 -3.44
N SER A 123 24.96 -15.87 -4.66
CA SER A 123 24.11 -14.78 -5.15
C SER A 123 22.88 -14.59 -4.25
N PRO A 124 22.44 -13.35 -3.95
CA PRO A 124 21.31 -13.09 -3.05
C PRO A 124 19.97 -13.71 -3.50
N CYS A 125 19.85 -14.06 -4.78
CA CYS A 125 18.68 -14.72 -5.35
C CYS A 125 18.65 -16.23 -5.07
N MET A 126 19.74 -16.84 -4.59
CA MET A 126 19.84 -18.27 -4.33
C MET A 126 19.10 -18.64 -3.04
N GLN A 127 18.24 -19.66 -3.12
CA GLN A 127 17.50 -20.20 -1.99
C GLN A 127 17.43 -21.72 -2.14
N LYS A 128 17.90 -22.47 -1.13
CA LYS A 128 17.93 -23.95 -1.14
C LYS A 128 18.58 -24.54 -2.41
N GLY A 129 19.70 -23.95 -2.84
CA GLY A 129 20.45 -24.42 -4.02
C GLY A 129 19.85 -24.08 -5.38
N LYS A 130 18.71 -23.39 -5.45
CA LYS A 130 18.09 -22.94 -6.70
C LYS A 130 17.89 -21.42 -6.71
N CYS A 131 17.89 -20.81 -7.89
CA CYS A 131 17.53 -19.40 -8.03
C CYS A 131 16.04 -19.21 -7.74
N LYS A 132 15.70 -18.32 -6.80
CA LYS A 132 14.31 -17.96 -6.47
C LYS A 132 13.52 -17.40 -7.66
N ARG A 133 14.24 -16.84 -8.65
CA ARG A 133 13.68 -16.30 -9.90
C ARG A 133 13.69 -17.31 -11.05
N HIS A 134 14.21 -18.53 -10.81
CA HIS A 134 14.29 -19.62 -11.77
C HIS A 134 15.13 -19.26 -13.01
N PHE A 135 16.29 -18.63 -12.79
CA PHE A 135 17.31 -18.43 -13.82
C PHE A 135 18.36 -19.56 -13.76
N PRO A 136 18.94 -19.96 -14.92
CA PRO A 136 18.58 -19.51 -16.27
C PRO A 136 17.18 -19.98 -16.70
N LYS A 137 16.51 -19.19 -17.56
CA LYS A 137 15.19 -19.51 -18.11
C LYS A 137 15.32 -20.48 -19.29
N PRO A 138 14.35 -21.36 -19.54
CA PRO A 138 14.39 -22.22 -20.72
C PRO A 138 14.34 -21.37 -22.01
N PHE A 139 14.98 -21.86 -23.07
CA PHE A 139 14.78 -21.33 -24.41
C PHE A 139 13.41 -21.74 -24.94
N VAL A 140 12.71 -20.81 -25.56
CA VAL A 140 11.37 -21.01 -26.10
C VAL A 140 11.28 -20.26 -27.44
N PRO A 141 10.94 -20.93 -28.55
CA PRO A 141 10.95 -20.30 -29.88
C PRO A 141 9.84 -19.27 -30.10
N TYR A 142 8.76 -19.32 -29.32
CA TYR A 142 7.64 -18.37 -29.34
C TYR A 142 7.07 -18.22 -27.93
N THR A 143 6.40 -17.09 -27.66
CA THR A 143 5.78 -16.86 -26.35
C THR A 143 4.62 -17.82 -26.12
N VAL A 144 4.58 -18.42 -24.93
CA VAL A 144 3.51 -19.35 -24.53
C VAL A 144 2.78 -18.79 -23.32
N GLN A 145 1.45 -18.72 -23.43
CA GLN A 145 0.60 -18.30 -22.33
C GLN A 145 0.66 -19.34 -21.20
N GLY A 146 0.93 -18.89 -19.97
CA GLY A 146 1.02 -19.74 -18.81
C GLY A 146 -0.34 -20.04 -18.19
N ASN A 147 -0.59 -21.28 -17.77
CA ASN A 147 -1.74 -21.62 -16.93
C ASN A 147 -1.56 -21.06 -15.51
N ASP A 148 -2.28 -19.99 -15.19
CA ASP A 148 -2.20 -19.30 -13.89
C ASP A 148 -0.78 -18.85 -13.49
N CYS A 149 0.06 -18.47 -14.45
CA CYS A 149 1.41 -17.97 -14.21
C CYS A 149 1.83 -16.92 -15.24
N TYR A 150 2.98 -16.27 -15.01
CA TYR A 150 3.56 -15.38 -16.01
C TYR A 150 3.80 -16.13 -17.34
N PRO A 151 3.61 -15.47 -18.49
CA PRO A 151 3.94 -16.06 -19.78
C PRO A 151 5.38 -16.57 -19.84
N LEU A 152 5.60 -17.64 -20.60
CA LEU A 152 6.94 -18.03 -21.01
C LEU A 152 7.28 -17.23 -22.26
N TYR A 153 7.94 -16.09 -22.09
CA TYR A 153 8.34 -15.24 -23.22
C TYR A 153 9.32 -15.95 -24.15
N GLN A 154 9.25 -15.58 -25.44
CA GLN A 154 10.18 -15.98 -26.47
C GLN A 154 11.63 -15.71 -26.05
N ARG A 155 12.45 -16.75 -26.14
CA ARG A 155 13.89 -16.77 -25.88
C ARG A 155 14.54 -17.73 -26.86
N ARG A 156 14.89 -17.26 -28.05
CA ARG A 156 15.60 -18.05 -29.06
C ARG A 156 17.04 -18.25 -28.64
N ASP A 157 17.59 -19.42 -28.94
CA ASP A 157 19.02 -19.65 -28.80
C ASP A 157 19.72 -18.99 -29.99
N MET A 158 20.39 -17.86 -29.72
CA MET A 158 21.18 -17.11 -30.71
C MET A 158 22.69 -17.17 -30.37
N GLY A 159 23.08 -18.10 -29.51
CA GLY A 159 24.44 -18.17 -28.97
C GLY A 159 24.70 -17.16 -27.85
N GLN A 160 25.94 -17.17 -27.36
CA GLN A 160 26.37 -16.34 -26.23
C GLN A 160 27.08 -15.07 -26.69
N VAL A 161 26.90 -14.00 -25.94
CA VAL A 161 27.54 -12.70 -26.14
C VAL A 161 28.31 -12.25 -24.88
N PRO A 162 29.40 -11.48 -25.03
CA PRO A 162 30.19 -11.03 -23.88
C PRO A 162 29.44 -9.97 -23.05
N LEU A 163 29.38 -10.18 -21.73
CA LEU A 163 28.79 -9.26 -20.76
C LEU A 163 29.79 -8.17 -20.38
N GLY A 164 29.87 -7.13 -21.21
CA GLY A 164 30.71 -5.94 -21.01
C GLY A 164 32.15 -6.07 -21.53
N ARG A 165 32.88 -4.95 -21.57
CA ARG A 165 34.28 -4.92 -22.01
C ARG A 165 35.19 -5.34 -20.85
N GLY A 166 35.68 -6.58 -20.85
CA GLY A 166 36.76 -7.03 -19.96
C GLY A 166 36.44 -8.13 -18.94
N ARG A 167 35.23 -8.71 -18.97
CA ARG A 167 34.92 -9.94 -18.21
C ARG A 167 34.81 -11.11 -19.19
N ASN A 168 35.49 -12.23 -18.92
CA ASN A 168 35.29 -13.53 -19.62
C ASN A 168 33.93 -14.16 -19.27
N VAL A 169 32.89 -13.33 -19.17
CA VAL A 169 31.55 -13.73 -18.77
C VAL A 169 30.67 -13.57 -20.00
N CYS A 170 30.27 -14.68 -20.59
CA CYS A 170 29.33 -14.70 -21.70
C CYS A 170 27.91 -14.98 -21.17
N VAL A 171 26.91 -14.34 -21.78
CA VAL A 171 25.50 -14.53 -21.46
C VAL A 171 24.70 -14.76 -22.73
N ASP A 172 23.53 -15.36 -22.59
CA ASP A 172 22.59 -15.61 -23.67
C ASP A 172 21.17 -15.19 -23.24
N ASN A 173 20.19 -15.45 -24.10
CA ASN A 173 18.80 -15.10 -23.87
C ASN A 173 18.18 -15.79 -22.65
N SER A 174 18.78 -16.83 -22.07
CA SER A 174 18.27 -17.48 -20.85
C SER A 174 18.41 -16.60 -19.60
N TRP A 175 19.29 -15.58 -19.64
CA TRP A 175 19.58 -14.70 -18.52
C TRP A 175 18.86 -13.35 -18.57
N VAL A 176 18.13 -13.07 -19.65
CA VAL A 176 17.48 -11.77 -19.84
C VAL A 176 16.25 -11.63 -18.94
N VAL A 177 16.12 -10.51 -18.25
CA VAL A 177 14.94 -10.08 -17.50
C VAL A 177 13.95 -9.44 -18.49
N PRO A 178 12.66 -9.82 -18.49
CA PRO A 178 11.67 -9.25 -19.41
C PRO A 178 11.59 -7.72 -19.32
N TYR A 179 11.55 -7.05 -20.48
CA TYR A 179 11.61 -5.59 -20.57
C TYR A 179 10.79 -5.04 -21.72
N ASN A 180 10.40 -3.77 -21.62
CA ASN A 180 9.88 -3.01 -22.76
C ASN A 180 11.04 -2.20 -23.38
N PRO A 181 11.33 -2.33 -24.69
CA PRO A 181 12.47 -1.66 -25.33
C PRO A 181 12.46 -0.14 -25.19
N TRP A 182 11.29 0.48 -25.35
CA TRP A 182 11.14 1.94 -25.31
C TRP A 182 11.40 2.49 -23.92
N LEU A 183 10.76 1.89 -22.89
CA LEU A 183 10.97 2.27 -21.49
C LEU A 183 12.43 2.07 -21.06
N LEU A 184 13.06 0.98 -21.50
CA LEU A 184 14.46 0.71 -21.19
C LEU A 184 15.40 1.78 -21.77
N LEU A 185 15.21 2.16 -23.03
CA LEU A 185 16.02 3.19 -23.69
C LEU A 185 15.80 4.56 -23.06
N LYS A 186 14.55 4.97 -22.86
CA LYS A 186 14.21 6.28 -22.32
C LYS A 186 14.73 6.47 -20.90
N TYR A 187 14.53 5.48 -20.02
CA TYR A 187 14.88 5.61 -18.61
C TYR A 187 16.27 5.08 -18.27
N ASN A 188 16.93 4.35 -19.16
CA ASN A 188 18.31 3.85 -19.00
C ASN A 188 18.54 3.27 -17.60
N CYS A 189 17.65 2.41 -17.12
CA CYS A 189 17.71 1.82 -15.79
C CYS A 189 17.05 0.44 -15.76
N HIS A 190 17.14 -0.25 -14.63
CA HIS A 190 16.52 -1.56 -14.49
C HIS A 190 14.98 -1.45 -14.36
N ILE A 191 14.25 -1.89 -15.38
CA ILE A 191 12.79 -1.97 -15.44
C ILE A 191 12.36 -3.37 -15.90
N ASN A 192 11.92 -4.21 -14.96
CA ASN A 192 11.29 -5.50 -15.28
C ASN A 192 9.81 -5.26 -15.60
N VAL A 193 9.35 -5.70 -16.77
CA VAL A 193 7.95 -5.59 -17.21
C VAL A 193 7.40 -6.99 -17.41
N GLU A 194 6.30 -7.30 -16.75
CA GLU A 194 5.71 -8.64 -16.73
C GLU A 194 4.22 -8.57 -17.02
N ILE A 195 3.74 -9.36 -17.98
CA ILE A 195 2.32 -9.49 -18.31
C ILE A 195 1.66 -10.44 -17.32
N CYS A 196 0.51 -10.00 -16.81
CA CYS A 196 -0.20 -10.61 -15.69
C CYS A 196 -1.66 -10.87 -16.07
N SER A 197 -2.03 -12.12 -16.37
CA SER A 197 -3.41 -12.48 -16.74
C SER A 197 -4.16 -13.29 -15.67
N SER A 198 -3.53 -13.63 -14.54
CA SER A 198 -4.11 -14.54 -13.53
C SER A 198 -4.44 -13.86 -12.20
N VAL A 199 -5.34 -14.47 -11.42
CA VAL A 199 -5.70 -14.05 -10.05
C VAL A 199 -4.48 -14.02 -9.10
N LYS A 200 -3.39 -14.75 -9.40
CA LYS A 200 -2.13 -14.67 -8.63
C LYS A 200 -1.48 -13.27 -8.70
N SER A 201 -1.78 -12.48 -9.73
CA SER A 201 -1.33 -11.09 -9.86
C SER A 201 -2.01 -10.17 -8.83
N VAL A 202 -3.22 -10.51 -8.37
CA VAL A 202 -3.87 -9.85 -7.23
C VAL A 202 -3.08 -10.12 -5.95
N LYS A 203 -2.63 -11.36 -5.69
CA LYS A 203 -1.73 -11.63 -4.54
C LYS A 203 -0.43 -10.83 -4.61
N TYR A 204 0.06 -10.56 -5.82
CA TYR A 204 1.23 -9.72 -6.05
C TYR A 204 0.97 -8.25 -5.65
N LEU A 205 -0.20 -7.70 -6.02
CA LEU A 205 -0.67 -6.38 -5.63
C LEU A 205 -0.64 -6.20 -4.10
N TYR A 206 -1.34 -7.07 -3.37
CA TYR A 206 -1.44 -7.02 -1.92
C TYR A 206 -0.07 -7.23 -1.25
N LYS A 207 0.78 -8.13 -1.77
CA LYS A 207 2.11 -8.37 -1.18
C LYS A 207 2.96 -7.10 -1.12
N TYR A 208 2.97 -6.28 -2.16
CA TYR A 208 3.85 -5.11 -2.23
C TYR A 208 3.21 -3.86 -1.61
N ILE A 209 1.90 -3.67 -1.77
CA ILE A 209 1.16 -2.61 -1.07
C ILE A 209 1.23 -2.80 0.45
N HIS A 210 1.18 -4.06 0.92
CA HIS A 210 1.17 -4.40 2.35
C HIS A 210 2.51 -4.90 2.86
N LYS A 211 3.60 -4.83 2.07
CA LYS A 211 4.93 -5.15 2.58
C LYS A 211 5.31 -4.11 3.63
N GLY A 212 5.36 -4.56 4.88
CA GLY A 212 5.82 -3.72 5.98
C GLY A 212 7.28 -3.25 5.80
N PRO A 213 7.69 -2.17 6.47
CA PRO A 213 9.06 -1.68 6.39
C PRO A 213 10.04 -2.71 6.94
N ASP A 214 11.27 -2.67 6.43
CA ASP A 214 12.37 -3.48 6.96
C ASP A 214 12.58 -3.17 8.45
N ARG A 215 12.64 -4.22 9.27
CA ARG A 215 12.91 -4.13 10.72
C ARG A 215 14.29 -4.68 11.03
N VAL A 216 14.89 -4.15 12.08
CA VAL A 216 16.14 -4.65 12.66
C VAL A 216 15.86 -5.01 14.10
N ASN A 217 16.33 -6.19 14.51
CA ASN A 217 16.33 -6.60 15.90
C ASN A 217 17.54 -5.93 16.58
N MET A 218 17.30 -5.13 17.60
CA MET A 218 18.32 -4.43 18.36
C MET A 218 18.02 -4.60 19.84
N MET A 219 18.88 -5.31 20.55
CA MET A 219 18.75 -5.48 21.99
C MET A 219 19.38 -4.28 22.70
N LEU A 220 18.55 -3.37 23.21
CA LEU A 220 19.01 -2.16 23.90
C LEU A 220 19.36 -2.44 25.37
N CYS A 221 18.68 -3.38 26.04
CA CYS A 221 19.02 -3.87 27.38
C CYS A 221 18.64 -5.35 27.55
N PRO A 222 19.46 -6.19 28.21
CA PRO A 222 19.12 -7.56 28.57
C PRO A 222 18.23 -7.56 29.82
N GLU A 223 16.94 -7.29 29.67
CA GLU A 223 15.96 -7.49 30.76
C GLU A 223 15.15 -8.77 30.52
N SER A 224 14.74 -9.41 31.62
CA SER A 224 13.99 -10.67 31.66
C SER A 224 12.56 -10.57 31.11
N ASN A 225 12.06 -9.37 30.86
CA ASN A 225 10.75 -9.13 30.23
C ASN A 225 10.92 -8.78 28.75
N ILE A 226 10.41 -9.65 27.88
CA ILE A 226 10.42 -9.47 26.42
C ILE A 226 9.42 -8.36 26.05
N ASP A 227 9.93 -7.15 25.80
CA ASP A 227 9.17 -6.06 25.18
C ASP A 227 9.59 -5.90 23.72
N GLU A 228 8.77 -6.43 22.80
CA GLU A 228 9.03 -6.34 21.35
C GLU A 228 9.18 -4.89 20.87
N VAL A 229 8.51 -3.91 21.48
CA VAL A 229 8.61 -2.50 21.08
C VAL A 229 9.98 -1.92 21.42
N LYS A 230 10.60 -2.39 22.52
CA LYS A 230 11.98 -2.05 22.90
C LYS A 230 13.03 -2.85 22.13
N GLN A 231 12.67 -4.01 21.56
CA GLN A 231 13.58 -4.90 20.83
C GLN A 231 13.61 -4.67 19.31
N TYR A 232 12.56 -4.08 18.73
CA TYR A 232 12.48 -3.83 17.29
C TYR A 232 12.54 -2.34 16.95
N ALA A 233 13.67 -1.93 16.37
CA ALA A 233 13.78 -0.62 15.74
C ALA A 233 13.33 -0.70 14.28
N ARG A 234 12.59 0.32 13.82
CA ARG A 234 12.33 0.51 12.40
C ARG A 234 13.61 1.03 11.74
N TRP A 235 14.12 0.30 10.75
CA TRP A 235 15.17 0.82 9.90
C TRP A 235 14.57 1.78 8.88
N VAL A 236 15.13 2.99 8.78
CA VAL A 236 14.81 3.97 7.74
C VAL A 236 16.13 4.37 7.10
N CYS A 237 16.34 4.02 5.83
CA CYS A 237 17.55 4.40 5.13
C CYS A 237 17.51 5.89 4.73
N ALA A 238 18.67 6.48 4.45
CA ALA A 238 18.75 7.92 4.14
C ALA A 238 17.86 8.35 2.96
N PRO A 239 17.77 7.62 1.83
CA PRO A 239 16.81 7.94 0.78
C PRO A 239 15.35 7.88 1.23
N GLU A 240 14.95 6.90 2.06
CA GLU A 240 13.58 6.82 2.60
C GLU A 240 13.27 8.01 3.52
N ALA A 241 14.24 8.42 4.35
CA ALA A 241 14.09 9.57 5.23
C ALA A 241 13.86 10.86 4.42
N LEU A 242 14.68 11.09 3.39
CA LEU A 242 14.56 12.27 2.53
C LEU A 242 13.28 12.25 1.70
N TRP A 243 12.86 11.09 1.20
CA TRP A 243 11.56 10.93 0.53
C TRP A 243 10.39 11.43 1.38
N ARG A 244 10.45 11.19 2.70
CA ARG A 244 9.43 11.66 3.65
C ARG A 244 9.56 13.15 3.94
N ILE A 245 10.78 13.66 4.09
CA ILE A 245 11.02 15.09 4.30
C ILE A 245 10.47 15.90 3.13
N TYR A 246 10.65 15.43 1.90
CA TYR A 246 10.07 16.05 0.71
C TYR A 246 8.57 15.81 0.53
N ASN A 247 7.95 15.02 1.42
CA ASN A 247 6.53 14.66 1.36
C ASN A 247 6.11 14.00 0.03
N PHE A 248 7.01 13.20 -0.56
CA PHE A 248 6.71 12.45 -1.78
C PHE A 248 5.82 11.25 -1.47
N SER A 249 4.85 11.00 -2.35
CA SER A 249 3.93 9.87 -2.17
C SER A 249 4.67 8.54 -2.31
N ARG A 250 4.53 7.65 -1.31
CA ARG A 250 5.14 6.31 -1.32
C ARG A 250 4.25 5.25 -1.96
N SER A 251 2.95 5.51 -2.09
CA SER A 251 2.02 4.57 -2.69
C SER A 251 0.76 5.29 -3.15
N ARG A 252 0.14 4.80 -4.21
CA ARG A 252 -1.16 5.26 -4.68
C ARG A 252 -1.94 4.09 -5.28
N ILE A 253 -3.26 4.15 -5.16
CA ILE A 253 -4.19 3.27 -5.86
C ILE A 253 -5.18 4.19 -6.58
N TYR A 254 -5.40 3.93 -7.86
CA TYR A 254 -6.37 4.60 -8.72
C TYR A 254 -7.18 3.51 -9.42
N LEU A 255 -8.51 3.56 -9.30
CA LEU A 255 -9.43 2.54 -9.80
C LEU A 255 -10.28 3.13 -10.93
N ALA A 256 -10.52 2.33 -11.98
CA ALA A 256 -11.28 2.72 -13.17
C ALA A 256 -12.75 3.02 -12.88
N VAL A 257 -13.26 2.44 -11.80
CA VAL A 257 -14.63 2.62 -11.35
C VAL A 257 -14.60 3.35 -10.02
N GLU A 258 -14.94 4.64 -10.05
CA GLU A 258 -15.50 5.31 -8.90
C GLU A 258 -17.02 5.12 -8.93
N ARG A 259 -17.58 4.39 -7.95
CA ARG A 259 -19.03 4.35 -7.79
C ARG A 259 -19.53 5.74 -7.38
N LEU A 260 -20.07 6.48 -8.33
CA LEU A 260 -20.91 7.64 -8.04
C LEU A 260 -22.27 7.14 -7.52
N GLN A 261 -22.82 7.82 -6.51
CA GLN A 261 -24.16 7.52 -6.01
C GLN A 261 -25.20 7.87 -7.10
N ILE A 262 -25.90 6.87 -7.62
CA ILE A 262 -27.07 7.06 -8.48
C ILE A 262 -28.29 7.04 -7.55
N HIS A 263 -29.00 8.18 -7.45
CA HIS A 263 -30.30 8.24 -6.78
C HIS A 263 -31.41 8.11 -7.83
N MET A 264 -32.44 7.33 -7.53
CA MET A 264 -33.63 7.21 -8.39
C MET A 264 -34.48 8.50 -8.35
N PRO A 265 -35.31 8.79 -9.36
CA PRO A 265 -36.21 9.95 -9.34
C PRO A 265 -37.08 9.96 -8.07
N ASN A 266 -37.09 11.08 -7.36
CA ASN A 266 -37.74 11.30 -6.04
C ASN A 266 -37.05 10.72 -4.80
N MET A 267 -35.86 10.12 -4.91
CA MET A 267 -35.07 9.67 -3.76
C MET A 267 -34.12 10.76 -3.19
N GLN A 268 -34.29 12.00 -3.62
CA GLN A 268 -33.81 13.20 -2.92
C GLN A 268 -34.89 14.29 -2.95
N ARG A 269 -35.95 14.15 -2.15
CA ARG A 269 -36.81 15.29 -1.81
C ARG A 269 -36.40 15.83 -0.46
N VAL A 270 -35.95 17.08 -0.45
CA VAL A 270 -35.74 17.86 0.78
C VAL A 270 -36.82 18.92 0.82
N GLN A 271 -37.58 18.94 1.92
CA GLN A 271 -38.68 19.87 2.14
C GLN A 271 -38.26 20.85 3.23
N PHE A 272 -38.41 22.16 2.95
CA PHE A 272 -38.05 23.24 3.86
C PHE A 272 -39.31 23.97 4.30
N ASN A 273 -39.34 24.45 5.55
CA ASN A 273 -40.41 25.32 6.03
C ASN A 273 -40.04 26.78 5.74
N GLU A 274 -41.04 27.62 5.43
CA GLU A 274 -40.84 29.02 4.98
C GLU A 274 -40.13 29.91 6.01
N ASP A 275 -40.12 29.48 7.26
CA ASP A 275 -39.64 30.18 8.44
C ASP A 275 -38.21 29.78 8.88
N GLN A 276 -37.52 28.90 8.12
CA GLN A 276 -36.13 28.54 8.40
C GLN A 276 -35.11 29.52 7.79
N SER A 277 -34.15 29.99 8.59
CA SER A 277 -33.11 30.91 8.10
C SER A 277 -31.96 30.17 7.40
N VAL A 278 -31.35 30.81 6.38
CA VAL A 278 -30.22 30.24 5.60
C VAL A 278 -29.01 29.91 6.49
N SER A 279 -28.87 30.55 7.64
CA SER A 279 -27.83 30.26 8.63
C SER A 279 -28.11 29.00 9.46
N GLU A 280 -29.39 28.66 9.68
CA GLU A 280 -29.82 27.39 10.29
C GLU A 280 -29.70 26.21 9.31
N ILE A 281 -29.85 26.47 8.01
CA ILE A 281 -29.61 25.53 6.88
C ILE A 281 -28.10 25.23 6.66
N LEU A 282 -27.19 25.79 7.46
CA LEU A 282 -25.73 25.62 7.25
C LEU A 282 -24.97 25.21 8.52
N GLY A 283 -25.69 24.92 9.62
CA GLY A 283 -25.17 25.02 10.98
C GLY A 283 -25.19 23.74 11.81
N VAL A 284 -24.32 22.79 11.50
CA VAL A 284 -23.76 21.78 12.44
C VAL A 284 -24.64 20.58 12.83
N MET A 285 -25.98 20.67 12.82
CA MET A 285 -26.87 19.51 13.09
C MET A 285 -27.17 18.66 11.83
N GLU A 286 -26.88 19.20 10.65
CA GLU A 286 -27.10 18.56 9.33
C GLU A 286 -26.20 17.37 9.03
N LEU A 287 -24.99 17.32 9.59
CA LEU A 287 -24.09 16.16 9.44
C LEU A 287 -24.67 14.88 10.07
N TRP A 288 -25.63 15.01 10.99
CA TRP A 288 -26.29 13.89 11.63
C TRP A 288 -27.50 13.43 10.81
N ASN A 289 -28.36 14.36 10.39
CA ASN A 289 -29.60 14.02 9.68
C ASN A 289 -29.36 13.61 8.21
N GLU A 290 -28.33 14.14 7.53
CA GLU A 290 -27.98 13.69 6.17
C GLU A 290 -27.41 12.27 6.15
N PHE A 291 -26.66 11.85 7.18
CA PHE A 291 -26.01 10.54 7.22
C PHE A 291 -26.82 9.47 7.97
N HIS A 292 -27.78 9.86 8.83
CA HIS A 292 -28.61 8.92 9.56
C HIS A 292 -29.51 8.09 8.63
N HIS A 293 -29.98 8.68 7.52
CA HIS A 293 -30.85 8.00 6.57
C HIS A 293 -30.12 6.93 5.73
N PHE A 294 -28.83 7.15 5.41
CA PHE A 294 -28.01 6.20 4.64
C PHE A 294 -27.57 4.94 5.44
N MET A 295 -27.74 4.95 6.77
CA MET A 295 -27.16 3.95 7.67
C MET A 295 -28.16 2.88 8.15
N MET A 296 -29.46 3.04 7.90
CA MET A 296 -30.53 2.28 8.58
C MET A 296 -31.51 1.54 7.65
N GLU A 297 -31.13 1.17 6.42
CA GLU A 297 -32.03 0.40 5.54
C GLU A 297 -31.85 -1.14 5.52
N ASP A 298 -30.94 -1.73 6.30
CA ASP A 298 -30.71 -3.19 6.28
C ASP A 298 -30.68 -3.87 7.67
N TYR A 299 -31.53 -3.49 8.62
CA TYR A 299 -31.80 -4.37 9.77
C TYR A 299 -33.26 -4.30 10.25
N PRO A 300 -34.00 -5.42 10.27
CA PRO A 300 -35.33 -5.44 10.85
C PRO A 300 -35.22 -5.20 12.35
N SER A 301 -36.06 -4.29 12.82
CA SER A 301 -36.35 -3.97 14.21
C SER A 301 -36.33 -5.20 15.12
N SER A 302 -35.39 -5.24 16.06
CA SER A 302 -35.53 -6.03 17.28
C SER A 302 -35.16 -5.21 18.52
N SER A 303 -36.21 -4.93 19.29
CA SER A 303 -36.27 -4.70 20.74
C SER A 303 -35.60 -3.44 21.34
N ASN A 304 -36.49 -2.53 21.76
CA ASN A 304 -36.44 -1.74 23.00
C ASN A 304 -35.08 -1.16 23.42
N VAL A 305 -34.77 0.06 22.95
CA VAL A 305 -33.80 0.93 23.60
C VAL A 305 -34.52 2.13 24.18
N ASN A 306 -34.76 2.08 25.49
CA ASN A 306 -35.17 3.21 26.33
C ASN A 306 -34.19 4.37 26.16
N ASN A 307 -34.71 5.58 25.91
CA ASN A 307 -34.21 6.94 26.20
C ASN A 307 -32.76 7.16 26.72
N GLY A 308 -31.76 6.53 26.11
CA GLY A 308 -30.34 6.82 26.26
C GLY A 308 -29.75 7.07 24.88
N ARG A 309 -29.17 8.24 24.65
CA ARG A 309 -28.52 8.59 23.37
C ARG A 309 -27.38 7.60 23.08
N ASN A 310 -27.65 6.56 22.28
CA ASN A 310 -26.61 5.66 21.79
C ASN A 310 -25.61 6.46 20.95
N SER A 311 -24.35 6.51 21.40
CA SER A 311 -23.26 7.23 20.73
C SER A 311 -22.31 6.28 19.98
N THR A 312 -22.62 4.98 19.91
CA THR A 312 -21.80 3.99 19.20
C THR A 312 -22.52 3.50 17.95
N PHE A 313 -21.82 3.52 16.82
CA PHE A 313 -22.32 3.18 15.50
C PHE A 313 -21.41 2.13 14.87
N PHE A 314 -21.99 1.17 14.15
CA PHE A 314 -21.25 0.27 13.27
C PHE A 314 -21.65 0.57 11.84
N VAL A 315 -20.67 0.85 10.99
CA VAL A 315 -20.89 1.07 9.57
C VAL A 315 -20.46 -0.19 8.82
N ASP A 316 -21.44 -0.98 8.43
CA ASP A 316 -21.22 -2.17 7.62
C ASP A 316 -21.22 -1.85 6.12
N GLY A 317 -20.58 -2.72 5.36
CA GLY A 317 -20.89 -2.96 3.95
C GLY A 317 -19.66 -3.39 3.14
N PRO A 318 -19.88 -3.80 1.89
CA PRO A 318 -18.83 -4.42 1.09
C PRO A 318 -17.60 -3.52 0.88
N GLU A 319 -16.47 -4.16 0.57
CA GLU A 319 -15.28 -3.48 0.06
C GLU A 319 -15.63 -2.55 -1.13
N GLY A 320 -15.01 -1.38 -1.20
CA GLY A 320 -15.26 -0.40 -2.27
C GLY A 320 -16.50 0.50 -2.10
N THR A 321 -17.28 0.38 -1.03
CA THR A 321 -18.48 1.22 -0.78
C THR A 321 -18.20 2.64 -0.25
N GLY A 322 -16.97 3.15 -0.41
CA GLY A 322 -16.65 4.53 -0.02
C GLY A 322 -16.57 4.78 1.50
N LYS A 323 -16.57 3.76 2.36
CA LYS A 323 -16.49 3.93 3.82
C LYS A 323 -15.29 4.76 4.26
N THR A 324 -14.13 4.50 3.66
CA THR A 324 -12.92 5.28 3.91
C THR A 324 -13.12 6.77 3.59
N PHE A 325 -13.82 7.09 2.50
CA PHE A 325 -14.16 8.46 2.14
C PHE A 325 -15.09 9.09 3.19
N LEU A 326 -16.14 8.38 3.59
CA LEU A 326 -17.06 8.79 4.67
C LEU A 326 -16.29 9.17 5.95
N TYR A 327 -15.37 8.32 6.41
CA TYR A 327 -14.60 8.64 7.63
C TYR A 327 -13.65 9.79 7.44
N ARG A 328 -13.01 9.93 6.27
CA ARG A 328 -12.16 11.10 6.00
C ARG A 328 -12.98 12.38 6.01
N ALA A 329 -14.20 12.36 5.44
CA ALA A 329 -15.12 13.48 5.49
C ALA A 329 -15.55 13.80 6.93
N LEU A 330 -15.91 12.80 7.73
CA LEU A 330 -16.28 12.98 9.14
C LEU A 330 -15.13 13.53 9.98
N LEU A 331 -13.93 12.94 9.88
CA LEU A 331 -12.73 13.43 10.58
C LEU A 331 -12.41 14.87 10.20
N SER A 332 -12.48 15.21 8.91
CA SER A 332 -12.17 16.55 8.41
C SER A 332 -13.21 17.56 8.86
N SER A 333 -14.49 17.19 8.86
CA SER A 333 -15.60 18.04 9.28
C SER A 333 -15.53 18.37 10.78
N VAL A 334 -15.23 17.38 11.61
CA VAL A 334 -15.06 17.58 13.05
C VAL A 334 -13.83 18.44 13.34
N LYS A 335 -12.71 18.18 12.67
CA LYS A 335 -11.48 18.99 12.81
C LYS A 335 -11.68 20.44 12.34
N LYS A 336 -12.41 20.66 11.24
CA LYS A 336 -12.73 22.00 10.72
C LYS A 336 -13.51 22.84 11.74
N LYS A 337 -14.31 22.21 12.60
CA LYS A 337 -15.06 22.84 13.70
C LYS A 337 -14.21 23.04 14.97
N GLY A 338 -12.89 22.83 14.92
CA GLY A 338 -11.99 22.96 16.07
C GLY A 338 -12.13 21.83 17.10
N MET A 339 -12.89 20.78 16.79
CA MET A 339 -13.12 19.64 17.69
C MET A 339 -12.07 18.54 17.48
N ILE A 340 -11.90 17.68 18.49
CA ILE A 340 -10.90 16.62 18.46
C ILE A 340 -11.52 15.33 17.91
N ALA A 341 -10.97 14.86 16.78
CA ALA A 341 -11.35 13.61 16.15
C ALA A 341 -10.18 12.60 16.19
N LEU A 342 -10.43 11.41 16.74
CA LEU A 342 -9.44 10.35 16.83
C LEU A 342 -9.70 9.29 15.74
N ALA A 343 -8.70 9.03 14.92
CA ALA A 343 -8.72 7.93 13.96
C ALA A 343 -7.91 6.74 14.51
N THR A 344 -8.57 5.59 14.59
CA THR A 344 -8.01 4.33 15.06
C THR A 344 -8.36 3.18 14.14
N THR A 345 -7.61 2.09 14.26
CA THR A 345 -7.84 0.88 13.47
C THR A 345 -7.32 -0.36 14.19
N SER A 346 -7.85 -1.53 13.86
CA SER A 346 -7.36 -2.82 14.34
C SER A 346 -5.97 -3.19 13.77
N SER A 347 -5.65 -2.75 12.54
CA SER A 347 -4.39 -3.11 11.86
C SER A 347 -3.49 -1.90 11.58
N GLY A 348 -2.17 -2.03 11.78
CA GLY A 348 -1.22 -0.93 11.58
C GLY A 348 -1.20 -0.33 10.18
N ILE A 349 -1.63 -1.10 9.17
CA ILE A 349 -1.63 -0.67 7.76
C ILE A 349 -2.84 0.23 7.49
N ALA A 350 -4.04 -0.15 7.93
CA ALA A 350 -5.25 0.67 7.77
C ALA A 350 -5.11 2.04 8.46
N GLY A 351 -4.24 2.14 9.47
CA GLY A 351 -3.99 3.37 10.21
C GLY A 351 -3.27 4.43 9.38
N THR A 352 -2.59 4.01 8.30
CA THR A 352 -1.95 4.93 7.35
C THR A 352 -2.93 5.59 6.39
N ILE A 353 -4.13 5.03 6.25
CA ILE A 353 -5.16 5.50 5.31
C ILE A 353 -5.95 6.66 5.90
N LEU A 354 -6.13 6.68 7.23
CA LEU A 354 -6.85 7.76 7.93
C LEU A 354 -5.87 8.87 8.40
N PRO A 355 -6.18 10.15 8.18
CA PRO A 355 -5.32 11.27 8.60
C PRO A 355 -5.05 11.29 10.12
N GLY A 356 -3.80 11.03 10.52
CA GLY A 356 -3.40 10.91 11.93
C GLY A 356 -3.82 9.59 12.58
N GLY A 357 -4.14 8.57 11.78
CA GLY A 357 -4.54 7.25 12.22
C GLY A 357 -3.41 6.51 12.96
N ARG A 358 -3.80 5.72 13.96
CA ARG A 358 -2.92 4.81 14.72
C ARG A 358 -3.66 3.50 14.97
N THR A 359 -2.96 2.43 15.30
CA THR A 359 -3.65 1.24 15.81
C THR A 359 -4.37 1.56 17.12
N ALA A 360 -5.51 0.94 17.36
CA ALA A 360 -6.24 1.08 18.61
C ALA A 360 -5.37 0.67 19.80
N HIS A 361 -4.58 -0.42 19.65
CA HIS A 361 -3.62 -0.85 20.67
C HIS A 361 -2.58 0.23 21.00
N SER A 362 -2.00 0.88 19.98
CA SER A 362 -1.03 1.95 20.20
C SER A 362 -1.67 3.21 20.77
N ARG A 363 -2.87 3.58 20.27
CA ARG A 363 -3.59 4.78 20.69
C ARG A 363 -4.05 4.68 22.13
N PHE A 364 -4.66 3.55 22.50
CA PHE A 364 -5.31 3.37 23.78
C PHE A 364 -4.50 2.54 24.76
N LYS A 365 -3.26 2.14 24.44
CA LYS A 365 -2.40 1.34 25.35
C LYS A 365 -3.09 0.05 25.83
N ILE A 366 -3.72 -0.63 24.88
CA ILE A 366 -4.43 -1.90 25.13
C ILE A 366 -3.39 -3.01 25.30
N SER A 367 -3.54 -3.83 26.33
CA SER A 367 -2.71 -5.02 26.56
C SER A 367 -2.88 -6.05 25.44
N LEU A 368 -1.84 -6.83 25.14
CA LEU A 368 -1.91 -7.89 24.12
C LEU A 368 -2.68 -9.12 24.62
N LEU A 369 -2.57 -9.40 25.92
CA LEU A 369 -3.38 -10.39 26.61
C LEU A 369 -4.59 -9.65 27.21
N VAL A 370 -5.77 -9.97 26.70
CA VAL A 370 -7.03 -9.38 27.14
C VAL A 370 -7.97 -10.47 27.63
N ASP A 371 -8.57 -10.22 28.78
CA ASP A 371 -9.66 -10.98 29.37
C ASP A 371 -10.83 -10.05 29.74
N ALA A 372 -11.89 -10.61 30.31
CA ALA A 372 -13.08 -9.88 30.71
C ALA A 372 -12.83 -8.78 31.76
N SER A 373 -11.70 -8.83 32.47
CA SER A 373 -11.33 -7.87 33.53
C SER A 373 -10.25 -6.87 33.11
N THR A 374 -9.62 -7.05 31.94
CA THR A 374 -8.48 -6.25 31.49
C THR A 374 -8.86 -4.80 31.16
N THR A 375 -8.23 -3.80 31.78
CA THR A 375 -8.36 -2.39 31.37
C THR A 375 -7.16 -1.96 30.53
N CYS A 376 -7.28 -0.84 29.81
CA CYS A 376 -6.16 -0.24 29.12
C CYS A 376 -5.22 0.47 30.09
N SER A 377 -3.91 0.45 29.80
CA SER A 377 -2.85 1.07 30.62
C SER A 377 -2.80 2.59 30.43
N ILE A 378 -3.87 3.29 30.81
CA ILE A 378 -4.02 4.76 30.74
C ILE A 378 -4.32 5.29 32.15
N SER A 379 -3.42 6.11 32.69
CA SER A 379 -3.65 6.83 33.96
C SER A 379 -4.58 8.02 33.76
N LYS A 380 -5.49 8.27 34.72
CA LYS A 380 -6.47 9.39 34.70
C LYS A 380 -5.84 10.77 34.55
N ASN A 381 -4.60 10.93 35.02
CA ASN A 381 -3.86 12.19 34.98
C ASN A 381 -2.92 12.30 33.77
N SER A 382 -2.99 11.36 32.82
CA SER A 382 -2.15 11.38 31.63
C SER A 382 -2.70 12.30 30.53
N ASP A 383 -1.81 12.83 29.68
CA ASP A 383 -2.19 13.61 28.50
C ASP A 383 -3.12 12.81 27.54
N LEU A 384 -2.97 11.48 27.52
CA LEU A 384 -3.83 10.62 26.72
C LEU A 384 -5.24 10.53 27.30
N ALA A 385 -5.40 10.45 28.63
CA ALA A 385 -6.70 10.51 29.27
C ALA A 385 -7.38 11.86 28.99
N GLU A 386 -6.62 12.96 29.04
CA GLU A 386 -7.13 14.28 28.67
C GLU A 386 -7.55 14.37 27.21
N LEU A 387 -6.74 13.81 26.29
CA LEU A 387 -7.09 13.72 24.87
C LEU A 387 -8.39 12.92 24.66
N ILE A 388 -8.59 11.81 25.39
CA ILE A 388 -9.82 11.02 25.33
C ILE A 388 -10.99 11.84 25.86
N ARG A 389 -10.85 12.50 27.02
CA ARG A 389 -11.88 13.37 27.60
C ARG A 389 -12.31 14.49 26.67
N ARG A 390 -11.37 15.10 25.94
CA ARG A 390 -11.65 16.16 24.98
C ARG A 390 -12.04 15.68 23.59
N SER A 391 -11.84 14.39 23.27
CA SER A 391 -12.25 13.82 21.99
C SER A 391 -13.77 13.83 21.84
N THR A 392 -14.23 14.24 20.67
CA THR A 392 -15.65 14.28 20.29
C THR A 392 -16.04 12.99 19.58
N ILE A 393 -15.21 12.54 18.65
CA ILE A 393 -15.44 11.36 17.82
C ILE A 393 -14.22 10.46 17.79
N ILE A 394 -14.47 9.15 17.76
CA ILE A 394 -13.46 8.11 17.64
C ILE A 394 -13.91 7.18 16.53
N ILE A 395 -13.13 7.11 15.46
CA ILE A 395 -13.36 6.17 14.37
C ILE A 395 -12.44 4.98 14.56
N TRP A 396 -12.99 3.77 14.50
CA TRP A 396 -12.26 2.50 14.61
C TRP A 396 -12.48 1.66 13.35
N ASP A 397 -11.45 1.63 12.51
CA ASP A 397 -11.43 0.89 11.26
C ASP A 397 -11.03 -0.59 11.45
N GLU A 398 -11.56 -1.48 10.62
CA GLU A 398 -11.38 -2.95 10.70
C GLU A 398 -11.81 -3.56 12.05
N ALA A 399 -12.86 -3.03 12.67
CA ALA A 399 -13.39 -3.48 13.95
C ALA A 399 -13.66 -5.00 14.04
N PRO A 400 -14.19 -5.68 13.01
CA PRO A 400 -14.41 -7.14 13.04
C PRO A 400 -13.13 -7.96 13.21
N MET A 401 -11.94 -7.42 12.91
CA MET A 401 -10.68 -8.12 13.16
C MET A 401 -10.27 -8.13 14.65
N THR A 402 -10.99 -7.40 15.50
CA THR A 402 -10.66 -7.20 16.91
C THR A 402 -11.50 -8.10 17.82
N HIS A 403 -10.86 -8.75 18.80
CA HIS A 403 -11.53 -9.58 19.79
C HIS A 403 -12.42 -8.75 20.74
N ARG A 404 -13.57 -9.28 21.19
CA ARG A 404 -14.53 -8.54 22.06
C ARG A 404 -13.90 -7.91 23.30
N TYR A 405 -12.98 -8.63 23.97
CA TYR A 405 -12.33 -8.15 25.20
C TYR A 405 -11.49 -6.90 24.98
N VAL A 406 -11.04 -6.66 23.75
CA VAL A 406 -10.38 -5.41 23.39
C VAL A 406 -11.36 -4.25 23.45
N PHE A 407 -12.55 -4.37 22.86
CA PHE A 407 -13.58 -3.33 22.93
C PHE A 407 -14.03 -3.06 24.37
N GLU A 408 -14.26 -4.13 25.14
CA GLU A 408 -14.65 -4.01 26.55
C GLU A 408 -13.56 -3.37 27.42
N SER A 409 -12.28 -3.66 27.14
CA SER A 409 -11.16 -3.01 27.84
C SER A 409 -11.11 -1.51 27.59
N VAL A 410 -11.40 -1.08 26.36
CA VAL A 410 -11.44 0.34 25.97
C VAL A 410 -12.66 1.02 26.57
N ASP A 411 -13.83 0.39 26.50
CA ASP A 411 -15.07 0.89 27.10
C ASP A 411 -14.89 1.15 28.60
N ARG A 412 -14.43 0.14 29.36
CA ARG A 412 -14.19 0.27 30.80
C ARG A 412 -13.20 1.39 31.11
N THR A 413 -12.10 1.49 30.37
CA THR A 413 -11.15 2.59 30.55
C THR A 413 -11.72 3.95 30.20
N PHE A 414 -12.60 4.07 29.21
CA PHE A 414 -13.21 5.34 28.87
C PHE A 414 -14.24 5.79 29.89
N ARG A 415 -15.08 4.88 30.40
CA ARG A 415 -16.00 5.18 31.50
C ARG A 415 -15.23 5.65 32.73
N ASP A 416 -14.13 4.98 33.06
CA ASP A 416 -13.29 5.36 34.19
C ASP A 416 -12.59 6.73 34.02
N ASN A 417 -12.13 7.06 32.80
CA ASN A 417 -11.49 8.34 32.49
C ASN A 417 -12.46 9.51 32.36
N THR A 418 -13.68 9.26 31.88
CA THR A 418 -14.70 10.30 31.65
C THR A 418 -15.63 10.49 32.84
N GLY A 419 -15.75 9.49 33.72
CA GLY A 419 -16.74 9.46 34.78
C GLY A 419 -18.18 9.26 34.30
N VAL A 420 -18.36 8.86 33.03
CA VAL A 420 -19.68 8.68 32.42
C VAL A 420 -19.97 7.19 32.27
N ASP A 421 -21.03 6.70 32.90
CA ASP A 421 -21.46 5.30 32.78
C ASP A 421 -22.35 5.06 31.55
N SER A 422 -21.80 5.35 30.38
CA SER A 422 -22.41 5.01 29.09
C SER A 422 -21.35 4.39 28.18
N PRO A 423 -21.74 3.67 27.11
CA PRO A 423 -20.79 3.03 26.20
C PRO A 423 -19.68 3.99 25.76
N PHE A 424 -18.44 3.54 25.89
CA PHE A 424 -17.21 4.27 25.64
C PHE A 424 -17.13 5.62 26.36
N GLY A 425 -17.66 5.72 27.58
CA GLY A 425 -17.61 6.96 28.38
C GLY A 425 -18.37 8.12 27.73
N GLY A 426 -19.46 7.82 27.00
CA GLY A 426 -20.29 8.80 26.31
C GLY A 426 -19.65 9.37 25.03
N LYS A 427 -18.55 8.76 24.56
CA LYS A 427 -17.89 9.17 23.32
C LYS A 427 -18.67 8.71 22.10
N ILE A 428 -18.62 9.51 21.04
CA ILE A 428 -19.13 9.08 19.75
C ILE A 428 -18.11 8.12 19.13
N VAL A 429 -18.46 6.85 19.04
CA VAL A 429 -17.60 5.81 18.48
C VAL A 429 -18.20 5.28 17.20
N ILE A 430 -17.45 5.36 16.11
CA ILE A 430 -17.85 4.80 14.82
C ILE A 430 -16.93 3.62 14.51
N LEU A 431 -17.47 2.42 14.65
CA LEU A 431 -16.83 1.18 14.26
C LEU A 431 -17.08 0.97 12.75
N ARG A 432 -16.05 0.51 12.05
CA ARG A 432 -16.16 0.08 10.65
C ARG A 432 -15.57 -1.31 10.51
N GLY A 433 -16.23 -2.14 9.73
CA GLY A 433 -15.56 -3.19 9.00
C GLY A 433 -16.53 -3.90 8.09
N ASP A 434 -16.07 -4.99 7.49
CA ASP A 434 -16.90 -5.90 6.74
C ASP A 434 -16.75 -7.29 7.36
N PHE A 435 -17.82 -7.79 7.97
CA PHE A 435 -17.83 -9.12 8.59
C PHE A 435 -17.61 -10.25 7.57
N ARG A 436 -17.73 -9.96 6.26
CA ARG A 436 -17.44 -10.91 5.17
C ARG A 436 -15.95 -11.06 4.86
N LEU A 437 -15.09 -10.21 5.44
CA LEU A 437 -13.64 -10.25 5.22
C LEU A 437 -12.96 -11.21 6.22
N ILE A 438 -12.19 -10.67 7.17
CA ILE A 438 -11.30 -11.44 8.06
C ILE A 438 -11.80 -11.29 9.50
N ILE A 439 -12.15 -12.42 10.11
CA ILE A 439 -12.49 -12.52 11.54
C ILE A 439 -11.24 -12.42 12.44
N PRO A 440 -11.37 -12.18 13.76
CA PRO A 440 -10.22 -12.04 14.64
C PRO A 440 -9.30 -13.26 14.57
N VAL A 441 -7.98 -13.03 14.61
CA VAL A 441 -7.00 -14.12 14.64
C VAL A 441 -7.13 -14.83 15.98
N ILE A 442 -7.51 -16.11 15.96
CA ILE A 442 -7.54 -17.00 17.12
C ILE A 442 -6.21 -17.80 17.13
N PRO A 443 -5.29 -17.53 18.08
CA PRO A 443 -4.08 -18.34 18.22
C PRO A 443 -4.46 -19.80 18.44
N ASN A 444 -3.85 -20.73 17.68
CA ASN A 444 -4.12 -22.18 17.72
C ASN A 444 -5.55 -22.59 17.32
N GLY A 445 -6.28 -21.77 16.56
CA GLY A 445 -7.58 -22.16 16.02
C GLY A 445 -7.46 -23.37 15.07
N SER A 446 -8.29 -24.39 15.27
CA SER A 446 -8.47 -25.48 14.31
C SER A 446 -9.25 -24.97 13.10
N LYS A 447 -8.91 -25.47 11.89
CA LYS A 447 -9.74 -25.24 10.70
C LYS A 447 -11.13 -25.84 10.97
N ALA A 448 -12.18 -25.02 10.88
CA ALA A 448 -13.54 -25.50 10.74
C ALA A 448 -13.78 -25.94 9.29
#